data_AF-A0A1H3NYT3-F1
#
_entry.id   AF-A0A1H3NYT3-F1
#
_cell.length_a   1.000
_cell.length_b   1.000
_cell.length_c   1.000
_cell.angle_alpha   90.00
_cell.angle_beta   90.00
_cell.angle_gamma   90.00
#
_symmetry.space_group_name_H-M   'P 1'
#
loop_
_entity.id
_entity.type
_entity.pdbx_description
1 polymer ?
#
loop_
_entity_poly.entity_id
_entity_poly.type
_entity_poly.pdbx_seq_one_letter_code
_entity_poly.pdbx_strand_id
1 'polypeptide(L)'
;MYGLVDGNNFYVSCERVFQPRLEGRPVVVLSNNDGNVVSRSAEAKQLGIAMGAPFFEVREVLRRHQGHVLSSNYPLYGDMSRRVMARLADQVPAVEVYSIDEAFLDLHGLTTFCGTLDVRARRIRQDVLRCTGIPTCVGMAPTKTLAKVANRLAKKYPELQGILRLDTETRRERALRALPVEDVWGIGRQYAARLYTHGLRTAWDLSQVSEAWTRKYLGGVVGWRLVQELRGQPCQNLNPSEDGTLARQSISCSRSFGQRLTCFDDLWGAVSTYLSRAAEKLRDQGDQAHILTVFLSQDRHDTRIPPPYTRSTTLTLPGGPTADTLRLLAYGRRMLGKLYEPGRRYVKAGVVLDGLEPPDRGQQLSLFAPAAPATGRLAATPESDARARQLMHSLDSLNRQFGRGTVRPAASVAPPAAPGQPAAPWLGRAEHRSPAYTTRLEDLLMVS
;
A
#
# COMPACT_ATOMS: atom_id res chain seq x y z
N MET A 1 -18.54 16.62 -11.66
CA MET A 1 -18.12 16.64 -10.24
C MET A 1 -17.41 15.34 -9.94
N TYR A 2 -16.45 15.32 -9.02
CA TYR A 2 -15.83 14.08 -8.53
C TYR A 2 -16.55 13.57 -7.29
N GLY A 3 -16.69 12.25 -7.18
CA GLY A 3 -17.06 11.56 -5.94
C GLY A 3 -15.84 10.88 -5.32
N LEU A 4 -15.82 10.73 -4.01
CA LEU A 4 -14.88 9.88 -3.28
C LEU A 4 -15.66 8.98 -2.34
N VAL A 5 -15.61 7.68 -2.60
CA VAL A 5 -16.12 6.64 -1.70
C VAL A 5 -14.96 6.08 -0.89
N ASP A 6 -15.18 5.93 0.41
CA ASP A 6 -14.16 5.45 1.35
C ASP A 6 -14.79 4.51 2.39
N GLY A 7 -14.18 3.33 2.57
CA GLY A 7 -14.55 2.31 3.55
C GLY A 7 -14.20 2.70 4.99
N ASN A 8 -15.19 2.73 5.87
CA ASN A 8 -14.99 3.08 7.27
C ASN A 8 -14.27 1.96 8.03
N ASN A 9 -13.16 2.30 8.70
CA ASN A 9 -12.33 1.38 9.49
C ASN A 9 -12.05 0.06 8.72
N PHE A 10 -11.69 0.17 7.44
CA PHE A 10 -11.88 -0.88 6.43
C PHE A 10 -11.46 -2.30 6.87
N TYR A 11 -10.25 -2.49 7.40
CA TYR A 11 -9.83 -3.83 7.85
C TYR A 11 -10.65 -4.36 9.03
N VAL A 12 -11.00 -3.52 10.01
CA VAL A 12 -11.91 -3.93 11.09
C VAL A 12 -13.28 -4.31 10.54
N SER A 13 -13.79 -3.53 9.58
CA SER A 13 -15.07 -3.83 8.92
C SER A 13 -15.02 -5.15 8.16
N CYS A 14 -13.93 -5.46 7.44
CA CYS A 14 -13.74 -6.76 6.80
C CYS A 14 -13.81 -7.92 7.80
N GLU A 15 -13.21 -7.76 8.98
CA GLU A 15 -13.25 -8.78 10.03
C GLU A 15 -14.66 -8.92 10.63
N ARG A 16 -15.38 -7.81 10.83
CA ARG A 16 -16.75 -7.80 11.35
C ARG A 16 -17.76 -8.49 10.43
N VAL A 17 -17.56 -8.42 9.11
CA VAL A 17 -18.40 -9.14 8.12
C VAL A 17 -18.45 -10.65 8.42
N PHE A 18 -17.32 -11.24 8.82
CA PHE A 18 -17.24 -12.67 9.15
C PHE A 18 -17.30 -12.97 10.65
N GLN A 19 -17.26 -11.94 11.49
CA GLN A 19 -17.32 -12.05 12.94
C GLN A 19 -18.27 -11.00 13.54
N PRO A 20 -19.60 -11.13 13.37
CA PRO A 20 -20.57 -10.12 13.82
C PRO A 20 -20.51 -9.83 15.33
N ARG A 21 -20.02 -10.78 16.13
CA ARG A 21 -19.74 -10.61 17.58
C ARG A 21 -18.77 -9.46 17.92
N LEU A 22 -18.05 -8.94 16.93
CA LEU A 22 -17.11 -7.83 17.06
C LEU A 22 -17.76 -6.45 16.88
N GLU A 23 -19.04 -6.40 16.49
CA GLU A 23 -19.78 -5.14 16.38
C GLU A 23 -19.98 -4.51 17.77
N GLY A 24 -19.84 -3.18 17.86
CA GLY A 24 -19.92 -2.47 19.14
C GLY A 24 -18.74 -2.71 20.09
N ARG A 25 -17.68 -3.43 19.69
CA ARG A 25 -16.52 -3.76 20.54
C ARG A 25 -15.25 -3.03 20.12
N PRO A 26 -14.32 -2.73 21.05
CA PRO A 26 -13.00 -2.21 20.72
C PRO A 26 -12.20 -3.26 19.94
N VAL A 27 -12.02 -3.04 18.65
CA VAL A 27 -11.19 -3.89 17.76
C VAL A 27 -10.04 -3.09 17.18
N VAL A 28 -8.85 -3.70 17.12
CA VAL A 28 -7.68 -3.23 16.37
C VAL A 28 -7.17 -4.32 15.43
N VAL A 29 -6.70 -3.90 14.24
CA VAL A 29 -5.97 -4.75 13.30
C VAL A 29 -4.51 -4.29 13.28
N LEU A 30 -3.58 -5.22 13.43
CA LEU A 30 -2.14 -4.99 13.48
C LEU A 30 -1.47 -5.20 12.13
N SER A 31 -0.30 -4.62 11.93
CA SER A 31 0.51 -4.72 10.69
C SER A 31 1.06 -6.14 10.42
N ASN A 32 1.72 -6.35 9.27
CA ASN A 32 2.36 -7.61 8.81
C ASN A 32 3.31 -8.34 9.80
N ASN A 33 3.62 -7.75 10.95
CA ASN A 33 4.48 -8.32 11.99
C ASN A 33 3.90 -8.08 13.40
N ASP A 34 2.60 -7.83 13.47
CA ASP A 34 1.87 -7.46 14.70
C ASP A 34 2.46 -6.26 15.46
N GLY A 35 3.22 -5.39 14.77
CA GLY A 35 4.02 -4.35 15.40
C GLY A 35 3.25 -3.09 15.74
N ASN A 36 2.34 -2.67 14.87
CA ASN A 36 1.60 -1.40 15.00
C ASN A 36 0.14 -1.58 14.63
N VAL A 37 -0.74 -0.77 15.23
CA VAL A 37 -2.15 -0.67 14.87
C VAL A 37 -2.30 0.01 13.50
N VAL A 38 -2.86 -0.70 12.52
CA VAL A 38 -3.08 -0.20 11.15
C VAL A 38 -4.56 0.01 10.80
N SER A 39 -5.47 -0.54 11.60
CA SER A 39 -6.89 -0.17 11.57
C SER A 39 -7.49 -0.29 12.97
N ARG A 40 -8.50 0.52 13.25
CA ARG A 40 -9.13 0.61 14.58
C ARG A 40 -10.60 0.96 14.46
N SER A 41 -11.42 0.25 15.23
CA SER A 41 -12.85 0.50 15.44
C SER A 41 -13.10 1.89 16.04
N ALA A 42 -14.35 2.39 16.00
CA ALA A 42 -14.69 3.67 16.61
C ALA A 42 -14.53 3.62 18.14
N GLU A 43 -14.88 2.48 18.72
CA GLU A 43 -14.76 2.11 20.12
C GLU A 43 -13.30 2.13 20.55
N ALA A 44 -12.38 1.55 19.77
CA ALA A 44 -10.94 1.64 20.04
C ALA A 44 -10.40 3.09 19.92
N LYS A 45 -10.95 3.92 19.01
CA LYS A 45 -10.59 5.35 18.94
C LYS A 45 -11.02 6.11 20.20
N GLN A 46 -12.19 5.80 20.76
CA GLN A 46 -12.68 6.39 22.01
C GLN A 46 -11.79 6.05 23.21
N LEU A 47 -11.11 4.89 23.19
CA LEU A 47 -10.08 4.52 24.17
C LEU A 47 -8.75 5.27 23.99
N GLY A 48 -8.64 6.20 23.04
CA GLY A 48 -7.43 6.98 22.79
C GLY A 48 -6.33 6.25 21.99
N ILE A 49 -6.59 5.05 21.48
CA ILE A 49 -5.61 4.26 20.73
C ILE A 49 -5.36 4.90 19.38
N ALA A 50 -4.20 5.54 19.17
CA ALA A 50 -3.85 6.24 17.94
C ALA A 50 -3.63 5.31 16.72
N MET A 51 -3.79 5.85 15.50
CA MET A 51 -3.43 5.13 14.27
C MET A 51 -1.90 5.06 14.18
N GLY A 52 -1.35 3.89 13.86
CA GLY A 52 0.10 3.67 13.83
C GLY A 52 0.74 3.53 15.20
N ALA A 53 -0.04 3.50 16.29
CA ALA A 53 0.48 3.26 17.63
C ALA A 53 1.16 1.88 17.70
N PRO A 54 2.35 1.76 18.33
CA PRO A 54 2.98 0.48 18.59
C PRO A 54 2.08 -0.40 19.46
N PHE A 55 1.92 -1.67 19.08
CA PHE A 55 0.99 -2.57 19.77
C PHE A 55 1.34 -2.73 21.25
N PHE A 56 2.64 -2.80 21.58
CA PHE A 56 3.10 -2.97 22.95
C PHE A 56 2.66 -1.83 23.89
N GLU A 57 2.50 -0.61 23.39
CA GLU A 57 2.05 0.55 24.19
C GLU A 57 0.55 0.49 24.50
N VAL A 58 -0.25 -0.09 23.60
CA VAL A 58 -1.71 -0.09 23.69
C VAL A 58 -2.29 -1.43 24.19
N ARG A 59 -1.45 -2.48 24.28
CA ARG A 59 -1.86 -3.84 24.66
C ARG A 59 -2.59 -3.88 26.00
N GLU A 60 -2.09 -3.17 27.00
CA GLU A 60 -2.67 -3.18 28.34
C GLU A 60 -4.02 -2.43 28.39
N VAL A 61 -4.15 -1.33 27.65
CA VAL A 61 -5.42 -0.60 27.51
C VAL A 61 -6.47 -1.49 26.85
N LEU A 62 -6.11 -2.20 25.78
CA LEU A 62 -7.00 -3.15 25.11
C LEU A 62 -7.41 -4.28 26.04
N ARG A 63 -6.48 -4.89 26.78
CA ARG A 63 -6.76 -5.98 27.72
C ARG A 63 -7.77 -5.56 28.79
N ARG A 64 -7.59 -4.38 29.39
CA ARG A 64 -8.49 -3.84 30.42
C ARG A 64 -9.92 -3.63 29.93
N HIS A 65 -10.09 -3.29 28.65
CA HIS A 65 -11.40 -3.04 28.04
C HIS A 65 -11.91 -4.23 27.21
N GLN A 66 -11.35 -5.44 27.41
CA GLN A 66 -11.73 -6.64 26.66
C GLN A 66 -11.68 -6.44 25.13
N GLY A 67 -10.74 -5.63 24.67
CA GLY A 67 -10.53 -5.30 23.27
C GLY A 67 -9.99 -6.48 22.47
N HIS A 68 -10.37 -6.55 21.20
CA HIS A 68 -10.01 -7.60 20.27
C HIS A 68 -8.83 -7.15 19.42
N VAL A 69 -7.82 -8.02 19.33
CA VAL A 69 -6.61 -7.81 18.54
C VAL A 69 -6.61 -8.81 17.41
N LEU A 70 -6.43 -8.34 16.18
CA LEU A 70 -6.38 -9.17 14.99
C LEU A 70 -5.10 -8.87 14.19
N SER A 71 -4.45 -9.89 13.66
CA SER A 71 -3.34 -9.72 12.72
C SER A 71 -3.89 -9.43 11.32
N SER A 72 -3.14 -8.67 10.52
CA SER A 72 -3.54 -8.36 9.15
C SER A 72 -3.79 -9.62 8.29
N ASN A 73 -4.99 -9.68 7.71
CA ASN A 73 -5.43 -10.68 6.76
C ASN A 73 -5.56 -10.09 5.34
N TYR A 74 -4.42 -9.76 4.71
CA TYR A 74 -4.41 -9.08 3.39
C TYR A 74 -5.15 -9.81 2.26
N PRO A 75 -5.15 -11.16 2.16
CA PRO A 75 -5.97 -11.86 1.17
C PRO A 75 -7.46 -11.56 1.33
N LEU A 76 -7.97 -11.61 2.57
CA LEU A 76 -9.34 -11.24 2.90
C LEU A 76 -9.63 -9.78 2.54
N TYR A 77 -8.76 -8.86 2.95
CA TYR A 77 -8.96 -7.42 2.71
C TYR A 77 -8.93 -7.09 1.21
N GLY A 78 -8.06 -7.74 0.45
CA GLY A 78 -8.00 -7.59 -1.01
C GLY A 78 -9.24 -8.15 -1.70
N ASP A 79 -9.81 -9.25 -1.20
CA ASP A 79 -11.06 -9.79 -1.72
C ASP A 79 -12.27 -8.88 -1.46
N MET A 80 -12.41 -8.43 -0.21
CA MET A 80 -13.47 -7.49 0.16
C MET A 80 -13.37 -6.17 -0.62
N SER A 81 -12.14 -5.69 -0.82
CA SER A 81 -11.87 -4.50 -1.65
C SER A 81 -12.37 -4.68 -3.07
N ARG A 82 -11.99 -5.78 -3.76
CA ARG A 82 -12.46 -6.05 -5.13
C ARG A 82 -13.98 -6.06 -5.22
N ARG A 83 -14.67 -6.65 -4.23
CA ARG A 83 -16.14 -6.65 -4.18
C ARG A 83 -16.71 -5.24 -4.06
N VAL A 84 -16.14 -4.41 -3.18
CA VAL A 84 -16.54 -2.99 -3.05
C VAL A 84 -16.32 -2.25 -4.36
N MET A 85 -15.14 -2.35 -4.95
CA MET A 85 -14.80 -1.64 -6.20
C MET A 85 -15.70 -2.08 -7.36
N ALA A 86 -16.03 -3.37 -7.47
CA ALA A 86 -16.98 -3.87 -8.46
C ALA A 86 -18.37 -3.26 -8.29
N ARG A 87 -18.89 -3.16 -7.05
CA ARG A 87 -20.17 -2.49 -6.79
C ARG A 87 -20.15 -1.00 -7.15
N LEU A 88 -19.00 -0.34 -7.00
CA LEU A 88 -18.85 1.06 -7.40
C LEU A 88 -18.84 1.22 -8.93
N ALA A 89 -18.13 0.34 -9.64
CA ALA A 89 -18.04 0.35 -11.09
C ALA A 89 -19.41 0.20 -11.77
N ASP A 90 -20.31 -0.61 -11.20
CA ASP A 90 -21.68 -0.78 -11.71
C ASP A 90 -22.55 0.50 -11.64
N GLN A 91 -22.15 1.50 -10.86
CA GLN A 91 -23.01 2.65 -10.50
C GLN A 91 -22.59 3.96 -11.17
N VAL A 92 -21.41 4.03 -11.78
CA VAL A 92 -20.87 5.26 -12.37
C VAL A 92 -20.10 4.98 -13.67
N PRO A 93 -19.94 5.98 -14.56
CA PRO A 93 -19.28 5.78 -15.84
C PRO A 93 -17.81 5.37 -15.72
N ALA A 94 -17.12 5.86 -14.69
CA ALA A 94 -15.72 5.54 -14.45
C ALA A 94 -15.38 5.57 -12.96
N VAL A 95 -14.47 4.67 -12.57
CA VAL A 95 -13.92 4.54 -11.23
C VAL A 95 -12.40 4.54 -11.31
N GLU A 96 -11.77 5.33 -10.44
CA GLU A 96 -10.34 5.27 -10.19
C GLU A 96 -10.12 4.71 -8.78
N VAL A 97 -9.57 3.50 -8.70
CA VAL A 97 -9.18 2.87 -7.44
C VAL A 97 -7.95 3.61 -6.90
N TYR A 98 -8.12 4.32 -5.78
CA TYR A 98 -7.04 5.10 -5.17
C TYR A 98 -6.27 4.29 -4.12
N SER A 99 -6.98 3.48 -3.33
CA SER A 99 -6.43 2.55 -2.34
C SER A 99 -7.31 1.30 -2.24
N ILE A 100 -7.00 0.42 -1.28
CA ILE A 100 -7.80 -0.78 -1.00
C ILE A 100 -9.23 -0.45 -0.52
N ASP A 101 -9.43 0.74 0.05
CA ASP A 101 -10.67 1.18 0.66
C ASP A 101 -11.23 2.49 0.07
N GLU A 102 -10.49 3.16 -0.81
CA GLU A 102 -10.86 4.43 -1.42
C GLU A 102 -10.93 4.36 -2.96
N ALA A 103 -11.98 4.95 -3.53
CA ALA A 103 -12.10 5.14 -4.97
C ALA A 103 -12.70 6.50 -5.33
N PHE A 104 -12.12 7.14 -6.34
CA PHE A 104 -12.69 8.30 -6.98
C PHE A 104 -13.71 7.87 -8.04
N LEU A 105 -14.85 8.56 -8.07
CA LEU A 105 -15.94 8.30 -9.01
C LEU A 105 -16.07 9.48 -9.97
N ASP A 106 -16.33 9.18 -11.24
CA ASP A 106 -16.83 10.19 -12.17
C ASP A 106 -18.34 10.42 -11.95
N LEU A 107 -18.70 11.64 -11.53
CA LEU A 107 -20.09 12.05 -11.37
C LEU A 107 -20.49 13.13 -12.39
N HIS A 108 -19.67 13.41 -13.41
CA HIS A 108 -20.02 14.36 -14.47
C HIS A 108 -21.22 13.85 -15.27
N GLY A 109 -22.15 14.74 -15.62
CA GLY A 109 -23.34 14.43 -16.42
C GLY A 109 -24.43 13.58 -15.75
N LEU A 110 -24.17 12.98 -14.58
CA LEU A 110 -25.13 12.07 -13.94
C LEU A 110 -26.41 12.76 -13.44
N THR A 111 -26.36 14.05 -13.10
CA THR A 111 -27.55 14.79 -12.62
C THR A 111 -28.65 14.88 -13.67
N THR A 112 -28.30 14.85 -14.95
CA THR A 112 -29.24 14.99 -16.06
C THR A 112 -30.11 13.74 -16.23
N PHE A 113 -29.57 12.55 -15.95
CA PHE A 113 -30.23 11.28 -16.27
C PHE A 113 -30.53 10.40 -15.04
N CYS A 114 -29.90 10.66 -13.90
CA CYS A 114 -29.89 9.75 -12.76
C CYS A 114 -30.38 10.39 -11.44
N GLY A 115 -31.03 11.56 -11.51
CA GLY A 115 -31.52 12.29 -10.33
C GLY A 115 -30.41 13.05 -9.59
N THR A 116 -30.67 13.45 -8.34
CA THR A 116 -29.70 14.24 -7.57
C THR A 116 -28.51 13.39 -7.10
N LEU A 117 -27.33 14.01 -7.04
CA LEU A 117 -26.12 13.33 -6.58
C LEU A 117 -26.23 12.83 -5.14
N ASP A 118 -26.98 13.53 -4.29
CA ASP A 118 -27.23 13.11 -2.90
C ASP A 118 -28.05 11.81 -2.83
N VAL A 119 -29.03 11.61 -3.71
CA VAL A 119 -29.79 10.35 -3.80
C VAL A 119 -28.89 9.23 -4.32
N ARG A 120 -28.08 9.50 -5.36
CA ARG A 120 -27.13 8.51 -5.89
C ARG A 120 -26.08 8.10 -4.85
N ALA A 121 -25.53 9.05 -4.09
CA ALA A 121 -24.60 8.77 -3.00
C ALA A 121 -25.22 7.86 -1.93
N ARG A 122 -26.48 8.08 -1.54
CA ARG A 122 -27.21 7.19 -0.62
C ARG A 122 -27.35 5.78 -1.19
N ARG A 123 -27.76 5.67 -2.46
CA ARG A 123 -27.90 4.39 -3.16
C ARG A 123 -26.59 3.61 -3.22
N ILE A 124 -25.48 4.28 -3.56
CA ILE A 124 -24.14 3.68 -3.60
C ILE A 124 -23.78 3.10 -2.23
N ARG A 125 -23.94 3.89 -1.15
CA ARG A 125 -23.62 3.44 0.21
C ARG A 125 -24.47 2.24 0.63
N GLN A 126 -25.77 2.28 0.38
CA GLN A 126 -26.69 1.20 0.70
C GLN A 126 -26.36 -0.08 -0.07
N ASP A 127 -26.06 0.03 -1.37
CA ASP A 127 -25.71 -1.11 -2.21
C ASP A 127 -24.39 -1.76 -1.78
N VAL A 128 -23.35 -0.95 -1.54
CA VAL A 128 -22.06 -1.46 -1.02
C VAL A 128 -22.27 -2.14 0.33
N LEU A 129 -22.98 -1.51 1.27
CA LEU A 129 -23.24 -2.08 2.58
C LEU A 129 -24.02 -3.40 2.49
N ARG A 130 -25.07 -3.45 1.68
CA ARG A 130 -25.90 -4.65 1.51
C ARG A 130 -25.12 -5.81 0.89
N CYS A 131 -24.32 -5.53 -0.15
CA CYS A 131 -23.65 -6.57 -0.93
C CYS A 131 -22.31 -7.01 -0.32
N THR A 132 -21.67 -6.18 0.50
CA THR A 132 -20.33 -6.45 1.04
C THR A 132 -20.25 -6.36 2.56
N GLY A 133 -21.25 -5.81 3.24
CA GLY A 133 -21.20 -5.52 4.67
C GLY A 133 -20.24 -4.38 5.05
N ILE A 134 -19.60 -3.71 4.08
CA ILE A 134 -18.65 -2.63 4.35
C ILE A 134 -19.39 -1.28 4.43
N PRO A 135 -19.37 -0.59 5.58
CA PRO A 135 -19.90 0.77 5.68
C PRO A 135 -18.96 1.76 4.98
N THR A 136 -19.53 2.70 4.24
CA THR A 136 -18.77 3.71 3.49
C THR A 136 -19.24 5.14 3.79
N CYS A 137 -18.42 6.12 3.46
CA CYS A 137 -18.79 7.54 3.34
C CYS A 137 -18.56 8.02 1.91
N VAL A 138 -19.30 9.07 1.50
CA VAL A 138 -19.22 9.67 0.16
C VAL A 138 -18.97 11.17 0.28
N GLY A 139 -17.84 11.63 -0.24
CA GLY A 139 -17.55 13.05 -0.44
C GLY A 139 -17.73 13.43 -1.91
N MET A 140 -18.35 14.57 -2.21
CA MET A 140 -18.56 15.03 -3.59
C MET A 140 -18.12 16.48 -3.74
N ALA A 141 -17.29 16.78 -4.73
CA ALA A 141 -16.83 18.15 -4.97
C ALA A 141 -16.28 18.36 -6.40
N PRO A 142 -16.11 19.63 -6.86
CA PRO A 142 -15.55 19.94 -8.18
C PRO A 142 -14.13 19.43 -8.41
N THR A 143 -13.36 19.17 -7.34
CA THR A 143 -11.97 18.71 -7.39
C THR A 143 -11.76 17.48 -6.53
N LYS A 144 -10.75 16.65 -6.84
CA LYS A 144 -10.44 15.46 -6.05
C LYS A 144 -10.04 15.80 -4.62
N THR A 145 -9.28 16.88 -4.46
CA THR A 145 -8.85 17.36 -3.14
C THR A 145 -10.06 17.78 -2.30
N LEU A 146 -11.01 18.54 -2.86
CA LEU A 146 -12.23 18.90 -2.13
C LEU A 146 -13.13 17.67 -1.89
N ALA A 147 -13.15 16.66 -2.76
CA ALA A 147 -13.89 15.43 -2.51
C ALA A 147 -13.32 14.67 -1.30
N LYS A 148 -12.00 14.69 -1.11
CA LYS A 148 -11.32 14.20 0.11
C LYS A 148 -11.68 15.02 1.35
N VAL A 149 -11.69 16.35 1.26
CA VAL A 149 -12.18 17.23 2.33
C VAL A 149 -13.62 16.86 2.71
N ALA A 150 -14.49 16.73 1.71
CA ALA A 150 -15.91 16.42 1.91
C ALA A 150 -16.09 15.07 2.62
N ASN A 151 -15.40 14.02 2.16
CA ASN A 151 -15.47 12.68 2.76
C ASN A 151 -14.97 12.68 4.21
N ARG A 152 -13.86 13.36 4.49
CA ARG A 152 -13.32 13.47 5.85
C ARG A 152 -14.32 14.11 6.82
N LEU A 153 -14.96 15.21 6.41
CA LEU A 153 -15.98 15.87 7.23
C LEU A 153 -17.22 14.97 7.38
N ALA A 154 -17.64 14.27 6.32
CA ALA A 154 -18.74 13.30 6.38
C ALA A 154 -18.49 12.14 7.35
N LYS A 155 -17.22 11.74 7.55
CA LYS A 155 -16.81 10.76 8.57
C LYS A 155 -16.75 11.35 9.98
N LYS A 156 -16.38 12.63 10.10
CA LYS A 156 -16.20 13.30 11.39
C LYS A 156 -17.53 13.67 12.04
N TYR A 157 -18.53 14.03 11.24
CA TYR A 157 -19.80 14.59 11.67
C TYR A 157 -20.96 13.61 11.37
N PRO A 158 -21.41 12.82 12.37
CA PRO A 158 -22.46 11.82 12.18
C PRO A 158 -23.78 12.40 11.63
N GLU A 159 -24.08 13.67 11.90
CA GLU A 159 -25.25 14.39 11.40
C GLU A 159 -25.30 14.50 9.87
N LEU A 160 -24.15 14.39 9.21
CA LEU A 160 -24.04 14.35 7.74
C LEU A 160 -24.40 12.97 7.17
N GLN A 161 -24.67 11.98 8.04
CA GLN A 161 -25.06 10.62 7.67
C GLN A 161 -24.11 9.98 6.65
N GLY A 162 -22.81 10.33 6.71
CA GLY A 162 -21.77 9.81 5.82
C GLY A 162 -21.80 10.36 4.39
N ILE A 163 -22.49 11.46 4.11
CA ILE A 163 -22.52 12.09 2.78
C ILE A 163 -22.28 13.60 2.91
N LEU A 164 -21.35 14.15 2.14
CA LEU A 164 -21.17 15.60 2.03
C LEU A 164 -20.84 16.01 0.60
N ARG A 165 -21.51 17.07 0.13
CA ARG A 165 -21.30 17.69 -1.18
C ARG A 165 -20.78 19.11 -0.99
N LEU A 166 -19.77 19.52 -1.76
CA LEU A 166 -19.18 20.86 -1.74
C LEU A 166 -19.34 21.51 -3.12
N ASP A 167 -20.58 21.85 -3.47
CA ASP A 167 -20.99 22.36 -4.78
C ASP A 167 -21.14 23.89 -4.85
N THR A 168 -21.15 24.56 -3.69
CA THR A 168 -21.27 26.02 -3.60
C THR A 168 -20.10 26.62 -2.84
N GLU A 169 -19.82 27.89 -3.10
CA GLU A 169 -18.75 28.64 -2.42
C GLU A 169 -18.95 28.65 -0.90
N THR A 170 -20.18 28.89 -0.43
CA THR A 170 -20.51 28.89 1.00
C THR A 170 -20.22 27.54 1.66
N ARG A 171 -20.58 26.42 1.00
CA ARG A 171 -20.30 25.08 1.53
C ARG A 171 -18.80 24.79 1.54
N ARG A 172 -18.08 25.20 0.48
CA ARG A 172 -16.62 25.08 0.38
C ARG A 172 -15.93 25.84 1.49
N GLU A 173 -16.21 27.12 1.67
CA GLU A 173 -15.61 27.96 2.70
C GLU A 173 -15.84 27.37 4.10
N ARG A 174 -17.10 27.03 4.43
CA ARG A 174 -17.43 26.40 5.72
C ARG A 174 -16.64 25.12 5.96
N ALA A 175 -16.52 24.27 4.95
CA ALA A 175 -15.77 23.02 5.03
C ALA A 175 -14.27 23.27 5.25
N LEU A 176 -13.67 24.21 4.52
CA LEU A 176 -12.24 24.52 4.60
C LEU A 176 -11.87 25.21 5.92
N ARG A 177 -12.74 26.05 6.48
CA ARG A 177 -12.54 26.67 7.80
C ARG A 177 -12.61 25.65 8.93
N ALA A 178 -13.44 24.63 8.79
CA ALA A 178 -13.59 23.56 9.79
C ALA A 178 -12.48 22.49 9.73
N LEU A 179 -11.62 22.54 8.71
CA LEU A 179 -10.57 21.55 8.47
C LEU A 179 -9.19 22.11 8.86
N PRO A 180 -8.50 21.47 9.82
CA PRO A 180 -7.10 21.78 10.12
C PRO A 180 -6.19 21.58 8.91
N VAL A 181 -5.15 22.39 8.76
CA VAL A 181 -4.29 22.40 7.57
C VAL A 181 -3.50 21.09 7.41
N GLU A 182 -3.15 20.43 8.51
CA GLU A 182 -2.45 19.14 8.55
C GLU A 182 -3.31 17.97 8.05
N ASP A 183 -4.63 18.17 7.98
CA ASP A 183 -5.58 17.17 7.50
C ASP A 183 -5.85 17.28 5.99
N VAL A 184 -5.26 18.27 5.31
CA VAL A 184 -5.37 18.44 3.87
C VAL A 184 -4.57 17.36 3.15
N TRP A 185 -5.20 16.69 2.18
CA TRP A 185 -4.53 15.68 1.35
C TRP A 185 -3.31 16.28 0.64
N GLY A 186 -2.13 15.72 0.89
CA GLY A 186 -0.85 16.22 0.36
C GLY A 186 -0.04 17.07 1.36
N ILE A 187 -0.61 17.46 2.50
CA ILE A 187 0.11 18.15 3.58
C ILE A 187 0.58 17.13 4.63
N GLY A 188 1.87 16.82 4.61
CA GLY A 188 2.49 15.97 5.63
C GLY A 188 2.95 16.75 6.87
N ARG A 189 3.39 16.03 7.93
CA ARG A 189 3.85 16.62 9.21
C ARG A 189 4.85 17.77 9.05
N GLN A 190 5.80 17.66 8.13
CA GLN A 190 6.81 18.71 7.91
C GLN A 190 6.20 19.97 7.29
N TYR A 191 5.29 19.81 6.33
CA TYR A 191 4.56 20.94 5.77
C TYR A 191 3.63 21.56 6.80
N ALA A 192 2.86 20.76 7.56
CA ALA A 192 2.00 21.26 8.62
C ALA A 192 2.77 22.14 9.62
N ALA A 193 3.92 21.67 10.13
CA ALA A 193 4.77 22.47 11.01
C ALA A 193 5.18 23.81 10.39
N ARG A 194 5.59 23.81 9.11
CA ARG A 194 5.95 25.03 8.37
C ARG A 194 4.75 25.96 8.16
N LEU A 195 3.57 25.42 7.86
CA LEU A 195 2.34 26.21 7.68
C LEU A 195 1.97 26.94 8.97
N TYR A 196 2.08 26.27 10.12
CA TYR A 196 1.85 26.90 11.42
C TYR A 196 2.83 28.02 11.74
N THR A 197 4.11 27.88 11.37
CA THR A 197 5.09 28.98 11.58
C THR A 197 4.75 30.23 10.76
N HIS A 198 3.93 30.09 9.71
CA HIS A 198 3.41 31.20 8.92
C HIS A 198 1.97 31.61 9.30
N GLY A 199 1.44 31.13 10.43
CA GLY A 199 0.11 31.46 10.91
C GLY A 199 -1.05 30.77 10.18
N LEU A 200 -0.75 29.86 9.24
CA LEU A 200 -1.75 29.14 8.45
C LEU A 200 -2.17 27.89 9.24
N ARG A 201 -3.42 27.86 9.73
CA ARG A 201 -3.90 26.79 10.62
C ARG A 201 -5.00 25.95 10.00
N THR A 202 -5.75 26.50 9.07
CA THR A 202 -6.88 25.83 8.42
C THR A 202 -6.62 25.63 6.92
N ALA A 203 -7.38 24.72 6.32
CA ALA A 203 -7.39 24.55 4.88
C ALA A 203 -7.88 25.81 4.16
N TRP A 204 -8.72 26.63 4.81
CA TRP A 204 -9.12 27.93 4.30
C TRP A 204 -7.93 28.88 4.22
N ASP A 205 -7.14 29.03 5.28
CA ASP A 205 -5.94 29.90 5.27
C ASP A 205 -4.99 29.53 4.13
N LEU A 206 -4.77 28.22 3.95
CA LEU A 206 -3.97 27.70 2.84
C LEU A 206 -4.58 28.02 1.47
N SER A 207 -5.91 27.98 1.32
CA SER A 207 -6.55 28.35 0.05
C SER A 207 -6.35 29.84 -0.30
N GLN A 208 -6.03 30.70 0.66
CA GLN A 208 -5.88 32.15 0.43
C GLN A 208 -4.45 32.59 0.08
N VAL A 209 -3.44 31.70 0.14
CA VAL A 209 -2.06 32.10 -0.14
C VAL A 209 -1.79 32.41 -1.62
N SER A 210 -0.80 33.24 -1.92
CA SER A 210 -0.42 33.57 -3.30
C SER A 210 0.36 32.43 -3.98
N GLU A 211 0.40 32.45 -5.31
CA GLU A 211 1.18 31.49 -6.10
C GLU A 211 2.67 31.56 -5.75
N ALA A 212 3.23 32.77 -5.71
CA ALA A 212 4.64 33.00 -5.39
C ALA A 212 5.00 32.42 -4.01
N TRP A 213 4.12 32.62 -3.02
CA TRP A 213 4.30 32.05 -1.69
C TRP A 213 4.26 30.52 -1.74
N THR A 214 3.25 29.96 -2.40
CA THR A 214 3.05 28.51 -2.50
C THR A 214 4.23 27.81 -3.16
N ARG A 215 4.72 28.34 -4.29
CA ARG A 215 5.86 27.77 -5.01
C ARG A 215 7.13 27.76 -4.15
N LYS A 216 7.35 28.81 -3.36
CA LYS A 216 8.49 28.95 -2.46
C LYS A 216 8.44 27.96 -1.30
N TYR A 217 7.27 27.73 -0.70
CA TYR A 217 7.17 27.01 0.58
C TYR A 217 6.56 25.61 0.50
N LEU A 218 5.85 25.25 -0.59
CA LEU A 218 5.07 24.02 -0.74
C LEU A 218 5.44 23.21 -2.00
N GLY A 219 6.73 23.02 -2.28
CA GLY A 219 7.15 22.06 -3.32
C GLY A 219 6.81 22.52 -4.74
N GLY A 220 6.84 23.84 -5.00
CA GLY A 220 6.73 24.39 -6.34
C GLY A 220 5.34 24.23 -6.94
N VAL A 221 5.29 23.66 -8.15
CA VAL A 221 4.07 23.52 -8.95
C VAL A 221 3.05 22.58 -8.29
N VAL A 222 3.51 21.54 -7.59
CA VAL A 222 2.61 20.56 -6.94
C VAL A 222 1.81 21.22 -5.82
N GLY A 223 2.46 22.03 -4.97
CA GLY A 223 1.75 22.81 -3.95
C GLY A 223 0.78 23.81 -4.55
N TRP A 224 1.12 24.43 -5.69
CA TRP A 224 0.21 25.36 -6.34
C TRP A 224 -1.06 24.68 -6.88
N ARG A 225 -0.90 23.50 -7.49
CA ARG A 225 -2.03 22.66 -7.90
C ARG A 225 -2.92 22.28 -6.72
N LEU A 226 -2.34 22.01 -5.54
CA LEU A 226 -3.10 21.75 -4.32
C LEU A 226 -3.94 22.97 -3.90
N VAL A 227 -3.34 24.18 -3.87
CA VAL A 227 -4.06 25.41 -3.53
C VAL A 227 -5.18 25.69 -4.52
N GLN A 228 -4.95 25.46 -5.81
CA GLN A 228 -5.98 25.60 -6.85
C GLN A 228 -7.11 24.59 -6.68
N GLU A 229 -6.79 23.35 -6.35
CA GLU A 229 -7.80 22.33 -6.05
C GLU A 229 -8.67 22.72 -4.84
N LEU A 230 -8.10 23.31 -3.79
CA LEU A 230 -8.84 23.85 -2.65
C LEU A 230 -9.72 25.05 -3.05
N ARG A 231 -9.26 25.86 -4.02
CA ARG A 231 -10.05 26.92 -4.68
C ARG A 231 -11.07 26.39 -5.69
N GLY A 232 -11.32 25.09 -5.73
CA GLY A 232 -12.31 24.50 -6.62
C GLY A 232 -11.90 24.46 -8.09
N GLN A 233 -10.64 24.76 -8.42
CA GLN A 233 -10.10 24.65 -9.78
C GLN A 233 -9.45 23.27 -9.97
N PRO A 234 -10.00 22.41 -10.85
CA PRO A 234 -9.46 21.07 -11.09
C PRO A 234 -8.05 21.14 -11.68
N CYS A 235 -7.09 20.52 -11.00
CA CYS A 235 -5.72 20.33 -11.47
C CYS A 235 -5.34 18.85 -11.61
N GLN A 236 -6.25 17.95 -11.22
CA GLN A 236 -6.08 16.50 -11.33
C GLN A 236 -7.25 15.91 -12.11
N ASN A 237 -6.93 15.12 -13.13
CA ASN A 237 -7.92 14.34 -13.88
C ASN A 237 -8.17 13.00 -13.20
N LEU A 238 -9.29 12.36 -13.55
CA LEU A 238 -9.50 10.95 -13.26
C LEU A 238 -8.54 10.12 -14.12
N ASN A 239 -7.90 9.13 -13.50
CA ASN A 239 -7.03 8.15 -14.13
C ASN A 239 -7.64 6.76 -13.90
N PRO A 240 -8.81 6.47 -14.51
CA PRO A 240 -9.41 5.14 -14.41
C PRO A 240 -8.45 4.12 -15.02
N SER A 241 -8.32 2.97 -14.36
CA SER A 241 -7.66 1.80 -14.95
C SER A 241 -8.75 0.78 -15.28
N GLU A 242 -8.70 0.21 -16.48
CA GLU A 242 -9.70 -0.77 -16.96
C GLU A 242 -9.77 -2.02 -16.06
N ASP A 243 -8.68 -2.38 -15.39
CA ASP A 243 -8.60 -3.50 -14.43
C ASP A 243 -8.30 -3.06 -12.98
N GLY A 244 -8.26 -1.75 -12.73
CA GLY A 244 -7.91 -1.17 -11.43
C GLY A 244 -6.41 -1.19 -11.11
N THR A 245 -5.54 -1.56 -12.05
CA THR A 245 -4.08 -1.49 -11.89
C THR A 245 -3.45 -0.58 -12.94
N LEU A 246 -2.87 0.53 -12.51
CA LEU A 246 -1.91 1.26 -13.33
C LEU A 246 -0.59 0.47 -13.37
N ALA A 247 0.07 0.43 -14.52
CA ALA A 247 1.41 -0.15 -14.64
C ALA A 247 2.33 0.49 -13.59
N ARG A 248 2.94 -0.34 -12.75
CA ARG A 248 3.81 0.14 -11.67
C ARG A 248 5.08 0.70 -12.30
N GLN A 249 5.55 1.84 -11.80
CA GLN A 249 6.84 2.40 -12.24
C GLN A 249 8.04 1.80 -11.49
N SER A 250 7.78 1.15 -10.36
CA SER A 250 8.80 0.50 -9.52
C SER A 250 8.14 -0.62 -8.71
N ILE A 251 8.85 -1.73 -8.48
CA ILE A 251 8.37 -2.88 -7.71
C ILE A 251 9.26 -3.08 -6.49
N SER A 252 8.71 -2.80 -5.30
CA SER A 252 9.39 -3.09 -4.03
C SER A 252 8.81 -4.29 -3.31
N CYS A 253 9.69 -5.12 -2.75
CA CYS A 253 9.32 -6.11 -1.75
C CYS A 253 10.23 -5.94 -0.53
N SER A 254 9.64 -5.57 0.61
CA SER A 254 10.37 -5.41 1.86
C SER A 254 9.53 -5.82 3.04
N ARG A 255 10.18 -6.31 4.11
CA ARG A 255 9.52 -6.64 5.37
C ARG A 255 10.46 -6.41 6.54
N SER A 256 9.90 -5.94 7.65
CA SER A 256 10.56 -6.07 8.94
C SER A 256 10.52 -7.54 9.38
N PHE A 257 11.59 -7.99 10.02
CA PHE A 257 11.74 -9.37 10.45
C PHE A 257 10.98 -9.65 11.75
N GLY A 258 10.53 -10.89 11.93
CA GLY A 258 9.92 -11.36 13.18
C GLY A 258 10.89 -11.35 14.35
N GLN A 259 12.19 -11.48 14.08
CA GLN A 259 13.27 -11.31 15.03
C GLN A 259 14.49 -10.61 14.39
N ARG A 260 15.38 -10.07 15.23
CA ARG A 260 16.62 -9.44 14.75
C ARG A 260 17.52 -10.50 14.13
N LEU A 261 17.94 -10.29 12.88
CA LEU A 261 18.82 -11.20 12.15
C LEU A 261 20.28 -10.74 12.26
N THR A 262 21.19 -11.70 12.35
CA THR A 262 22.64 -11.46 12.49
C THR A 262 23.50 -12.27 11.55
N CYS A 263 23.04 -13.45 11.11
CA CYS A 263 23.80 -14.28 10.19
C CYS A 263 23.48 -13.93 8.72
N PHE A 264 24.48 -14.13 7.87
CA PHE A 264 24.35 -13.86 6.44
C PHE A 264 23.28 -14.75 5.78
N ASP A 265 23.20 -16.03 6.16
CA ASP A 265 22.31 -16.99 5.51
C ASP A 265 20.84 -16.69 5.76
N ASP A 266 20.46 -16.25 6.96
CA ASP A 266 19.08 -15.81 7.24
C ASP A 266 18.73 -14.54 6.46
N LEU A 267 19.67 -13.59 6.37
CA LEU A 267 19.49 -12.37 5.57
C LEU A 267 19.35 -12.71 4.09
N TRP A 268 20.13 -13.67 3.60
CA TRP A 268 20.07 -14.14 2.23
C TRP A 268 18.77 -14.91 1.95
N GLY A 269 18.30 -15.74 2.89
CA GLY A 269 16.99 -16.37 2.84
C GLY A 269 15.85 -15.35 2.71
N ALA A 270 15.93 -14.26 3.49
CA ALA A 270 14.96 -13.17 3.42
C ALA A 270 15.01 -12.40 2.08
N VAL A 271 16.20 -11.93 1.68
CA VAL A 271 16.40 -11.14 0.46
C VAL A 271 16.04 -11.96 -0.78
N SER A 272 16.42 -13.23 -0.83
CA SER A 272 16.07 -14.11 -1.95
C SER A 272 14.57 -14.37 -2.05
N THR A 273 13.88 -14.51 -0.91
CA THR A 273 12.41 -14.60 -0.87
C THR A 273 11.76 -13.32 -1.41
N TYR A 274 12.24 -12.15 -0.99
CA TYR A 274 11.69 -10.87 -1.43
C TYR A 274 11.97 -10.59 -2.91
N LEU A 275 13.16 -10.95 -3.38
CA LEU A 275 13.56 -10.78 -4.77
C LEU A 275 12.83 -11.74 -5.70
N SER A 276 12.63 -13.00 -5.29
CA SER A 276 11.80 -13.94 -6.06
C SER A 276 10.37 -13.43 -6.20
N ARG A 277 9.80 -12.86 -5.12
CA ARG A 277 8.45 -12.27 -5.18
C ARG A 277 8.39 -10.99 -6.00
N ALA A 278 9.43 -10.15 -5.94
CA ALA A 278 9.50 -8.95 -6.78
C ALA A 278 9.60 -9.33 -8.27
N ALA A 279 10.39 -10.35 -8.60
CA ALA A 279 10.55 -10.85 -9.96
C ALA A 279 9.27 -11.51 -10.50
N GLU A 280 8.54 -12.27 -9.68
CA GLU A 280 7.21 -12.81 -10.03
C GLU A 280 6.24 -11.68 -10.38
N LYS A 281 6.14 -10.65 -9.54
CA LYS A 281 5.30 -9.47 -9.81
C LYS A 281 5.71 -8.70 -11.07
N LEU A 282 7.01 -8.65 -11.34
CA LEU A 282 7.56 -8.01 -12.53
C LEU A 282 7.11 -8.76 -13.79
N ARG A 283 7.20 -10.09 -13.78
CA ARG A 283 6.72 -10.94 -14.89
C ARG A 283 5.20 -10.93 -15.04
N ASP A 284 4.45 -10.91 -13.94
CA ASP A 284 2.98 -10.77 -13.97
C ASP A 284 2.55 -9.45 -14.63
N GLN A 285 3.35 -8.39 -14.50
CA GLN A 285 3.13 -7.10 -15.16
C GLN A 285 3.59 -7.08 -16.63
N GLY A 286 4.33 -8.10 -17.08
CA GLY A 286 4.89 -8.18 -18.42
C GLY A 286 6.17 -7.36 -18.63
N ASP A 287 6.81 -6.92 -17.55
CA ASP A 287 7.97 -6.04 -17.61
C ASP A 287 9.30 -6.78 -17.32
N GLN A 288 10.40 -6.09 -17.60
CA GLN A 288 11.76 -6.39 -17.17
C GLN A 288 12.32 -5.18 -16.41
N ALA A 289 13.34 -5.38 -15.56
CA ALA A 289 13.93 -4.29 -14.78
C ALA A 289 15.37 -4.02 -15.19
N HIS A 290 15.73 -2.74 -15.31
CA HIS A 290 17.12 -2.29 -15.52
C HIS A 290 17.91 -2.12 -14.23
N ILE A 291 17.23 -1.86 -13.13
CA ILE A 291 17.86 -1.46 -11.87
C ILE A 291 17.39 -2.39 -10.76
N LEU A 292 18.35 -2.93 -10.01
CA LEU A 292 18.12 -3.62 -8.74
C LEU A 292 18.69 -2.78 -7.62
N THR A 293 17.91 -2.56 -6.56
CA THR A 293 18.38 -2.04 -5.28
C THR A 293 18.14 -3.07 -4.19
N VAL A 294 19.13 -3.32 -3.35
CA VAL A 294 19.01 -4.14 -2.13
C VAL A 294 19.31 -3.23 -0.94
N PHE A 295 18.55 -3.36 0.15
CA PHE A 295 18.79 -2.59 1.36
C PHE A 295 18.61 -3.41 2.64
N LEU A 296 19.37 -3.02 3.67
CA LEU A 296 19.27 -3.53 5.04
C LEU A 296 19.06 -2.36 6.00
N SER A 297 18.20 -2.57 7.00
CA SER A 297 17.99 -1.60 8.07
C SER A 297 18.32 -2.19 9.44
N GLN A 298 18.94 -1.35 10.26
CA GLN A 298 19.15 -1.55 11.69
C GLN A 298 18.06 -0.82 12.48
N ASP A 299 18.01 -1.10 13.79
CA ASP A 299 17.04 -0.48 14.68
C ASP A 299 17.37 1.01 14.90
N ARG A 300 16.49 1.90 14.42
CA ARG A 300 16.63 3.36 14.60
C ARG A 300 16.43 3.83 16.04
N HIS A 301 15.89 2.96 16.90
CA HIS A 301 15.63 3.25 18.30
C HIS A 301 16.77 2.75 19.21
N ASP A 302 17.77 2.06 18.66
CA ASP A 302 18.97 1.68 19.39
C ASP A 302 19.96 2.85 19.41
N THR A 303 20.09 3.50 20.57
CA THR A 303 20.93 4.69 20.76
C THR A 303 22.42 4.42 20.58
N ARG A 304 22.85 3.16 20.51
CA ARG A 304 24.25 2.76 20.30
C ARG A 304 24.65 2.76 18.83
N ILE A 305 23.68 2.84 17.91
CA ILE A 305 23.92 2.74 16.47
C ILE A 305 23.82 4.16 15.88
N PRO A 306 24.90 4.72 15.33
CA PRO A 306 24.82 6.01 14.65
C PRO A 306 24.09 5.89 13.30
N PRO A 307 23.42 6.95 12.84
CA PRO A 307 22.93 7.03 11.46
C PRO A 307 24.07 6.85 10.44
N PRO A 308 23.80 6.33 9.23
CA PRO A 308 22.48 5.97 8.69
C PRO A 308 21.97 4.60 9.17
N TYR A 309 20.71 4.54 9.60
CA TYR A 309 20.06 3.30 10.06
C TYR A 309 19.70 2.33 8.92
N THR A 310 19.67 2.79 7.67
CA THR A 310 19.43 1.96 6.50
C THR A 310 20.55 2.17 5.50
N ARG A 311 21.14 1.06 5.04
CA ARG A 311 22.15 1.06 3.98
C ARG A 311 21.59 0.34 2.76
N SER A 312 21.84 0.88 1.59
CA SER A 312 21.40 0.31 0.31
C SER A 312 22.55 0.26 -0.67
N THR A 313 22.47 -0.68 -1.61
CA THR A 313 23.31 -0.71 -2.81
C THR A 313 22.39 -0.84 -4.01
N THR A 314 22.69 -0.09 -5.06
CA THR A 314 21.93 -0.03 -6.30
C THR A 314 22.85 -0.43 -7.45
N LEU A 315 22.34 -1.24 -8.36
CA LEU A 315 23.05 -1.77 -9.50
C LEU A 315 22.18 -1.64 -10.74
N THR A 316 22.68 -0.95 -11.76
CA THR A 316 22.19 -1.10 -13.14
C THR A 316 22.66 -2.47 -13.63
N LEU A 317 21.73 -3.32 -14.05
CA LEU A 317 21.98 -4.73 -14.31
C LEU A 317 22.96 -4.92 -15.48
N PRO A 318 24.11 -5.59 -15.25
CA PRO A 318 25.01 -5.97 -16.33
C PRO A 318 24.31 -6.97 -17.25
N GLY A 319 24.34 -6.72 -18.57
CA GLY A 319 23.66 -7.54 -19.58
C GLY A 319 22.26 -7.06 -19.96
N GLY A 320 21.83 -5.89 -19.46
CA GLY A 320 20.54 -5.29 -19.84
C GLY A 320 19.39 -5.69 -18.92
N PRO A 321 18.15 -5.31 -19.30
CA PRO A 321 16.96 -5.52 -18.51
C PRO A 321 16.68 -7.03 -18.36
N THR A 322 16.22 -7.45 -17.20
CA THR A 322 15.84 -8.86 -17.01
C THR A 322 14.70 -9.03 -16.01
N ALA A 323 13.92 -10.08 -16.23
CA ALA A 323 12.93 -10.58 -15.28
C ALA A 323 13.26 -12.01 -14.78
N ASP A 324 14.46 -12.52 -15.09
CA ASP A 324 14.92 -13.84 -14.63
C ASP A 324 15.26 -13.79 -13.14
N THR A 325 14.48 -14.53 -12.35
CA THR A 325 14.67 -14.67 -10.91
C THR A 325 16.10 -15.12 -10.56
N LEU A 326 16.67 -16.07 -11.31
CA LEU A 326 17.97 -16.65 -10.95
C LEU A 326 19.12 -15.68 -11.21
N ARG A 327 19.06 -14.92 -12.31
CA ARG A 327 20.01 -13.84 -12.60
C ARG A 327 19.90 -12.72 -11.56
N LEU A 328 18.69 -12.30 -11.22
CA LEU A 328 18.45 -11.32 -10.16
C LEU A 328 19.00 -11.80 -8.80
N LEU A 329 18.79 -13.06 -8.43
CA LEU A 329 19.35 -13.64 -7.21
C LEU A 329 20.88 -13.63 -7.19
N ALA A 330 21.53 -13.94 -8.32
CA ALA A 330 22.98 -13.89 -8.40
C ALA A 330 23.54 -12.48 -8.13
N TYR A 331 22.90 -11.44 -8.69
CA TYR A 331 23.23 -10.05 -8.38
C TYR A 331 22.90 -9.68 -6.93
N GLY A 332 21.70 -10.04 -6.47
CA GLY A 332 21.23 -9.78 -5.11
C GLY A 332 22.15 -10.34 -4.03
N ARG A 333 22.71 -11.54 -4.23
CA ARG A 333 23.66 -12.15 -3.27
C ARG A 333 24.95 -11.35 -3.16
N ARG A 334 25.52 -10.94 -4.30
CA ARG A 334 26.74 -10.12 -4.35
C ARG A 334 26.50 -8.75 -3.70
N MET A 335 25.34 -8.15 -3.96
CA MET A 335 24.91 -6.88 -3.39
C MET A 335 24.72 -6.98 -1.87
N LEU A 336 24.09 -8.04 -1.39
CA LEU A 336 23.95 -8.29 0.04
C LEU A 336 25.30 -8.46 0.74
N GLY A 337 26.25 -9.15 0.10
CA GLY A 337 27.62 -9.29 0.61
C GLY A 337 28.34 -7.96 0.84
N LYS A 338 28.01 -6.91 0.07
CA LYS A 338 28.56 -5.55 0.27
C LYS A 338 27.89 -4.78 1.42
N LEU A 339 26.66 -5.16 1.80
CA LEU A 339 25.89 -4.50 2.86
C LEU A 339 26.02 -5.20 4.21
N TYR A 340 26.27 -6.49 4.20
CA TYR A 340 26.38 -7.31 5.41
C TYR A 340 27.67 -6.96 6.17
N GLU A 341 27.51 -6.76 7.47
CA GLU A 341 28.59 -6.54 8.40
C GLU A 341 28.45 -7.54 9.57
N PRO A 342 29.46 -8.40 9.80
CA PRO A 342 29.45 -9.32 10.93
C PRO A 342 29.22 -8.60 12.27
N GLY A 343 28.44 -9.23 13.16
CA GLY A 343 28.14 -8.70 14.50
C GLY A 343 27.04 -7.63 14.53
N ARG A 344 26.56 -7.14 13.38
CA ARG A 344 25.41 -6.21 13.34
C ARG A 344 24.08 -6.96 13.46
N ARG A 345 23.08 -6.25 13.98
CA ARG A 345 21.69 -6.72 14.14
C ARG A 345 20.78 -5.98 13.18
N TYR A 346 20.14 -6.71 12.28
CA TYR A 346 19.24 -6.15 11.28
C TYR A 346 17.79 -6.42 11.64
N VAL A 347 16.92 -5.43 11.38
CA VAL A 347 15.47 -5.50 11.69
C VAL A 347 14.60 -5.53 10.44
N LYS A 348 15.15 -5.20 9.27
CA LYS A 348 14.44 -5.14 8.00
C LYS A 348 15.39 -5.34 6.83
N ALA A 349 14.89 -5.96 5.77
CA ALA A 349 15.51 -5.95 4.45
C ALA A 349 14.46 -5.71 3.37
N GLY A 350 14.93 -5.34 2.19
CA GLY A 350 14.08 -5.26 1.02
C GLY A 350 14.86 -5.14 -0.27
N VAL A 351 14.11 -5.29 -1.34
CA VAL A 351 14.57 -5.13 -2.71
C VAL A 351 13.64 -4.20 -3.46
N VAL A 352 14.19 -3.48 -4.43
CA VAL A 352 13.46 -2.60 -5.35
C VAL A 352 13.94 -2.88 -6.76
N LEU A 353 13.00 -3.13 -7.66
CA LEU A 353 13.20 -3.24 -9.10
C LEU A 353 12.69 -1.96 -9.75
N ASP A 354 13.53 -1.31 -10.54
CA ASP A 354 13.26 -0.01 -11.18
C ASP A 354 13.75 0.00 -12.62
N GLY A 355 13.44 1.07 -13.36
CA GLY A 355 13.61 1.13 -14.81
C GLY A 355 12.84 -0.01 -15.45
N LEU A 356 11.53 -0.07 -15.20
CA LEU A 356 10.68 -1.14 -15.70
C LEU A 356 10.34 -0.87 -17.16
N GLU A 357 10.53 -1.87 -18.02
CA GLU A 357 10.16 -1.80 -19.42
C GLU A 357 9.60 -3.13 -19.97
N PRO A 358 8.64 -3.10 -20.90
CA PRO A 358 8.23 -4.29 -21.63
C PRO A 358 9.38 -4.81 -22.51
N PRO A 359 9.56 -6.14 -22.62
CA PRO A 359 10.67 -6.74 -23.37
C PRO A 359 10.74 -6.34 -24.85
N ASP A 360 9.60 -5.99 -25.46
CA ASP A 360 9.47 -5.75 -26.91
C ASP A 360 9.34 -4.27 -27.29
N ARG A 361 9.44 -3.34 -26.32
CA ARG A 361 9.42 -1.89 -26.60
C ARG A 361 10.83 -1.31 -26.59
N GLY A 362 11.52 -1.46 -27.72
CA GLY A 362 12.72 -0.69 -28.04
C GLY A 362 13.79 -0.76 -26.96
N GLN A 363 14.35 -1.96 -26.73
CA GLN A 363 15.47 -2.14 -25.81
C GLN A 363 16.60 -1.20 -26.21
N GLN A 364 16.90 -0.22 -25.38
CA GLN A 364 18.10 0.59 -25.57
C GLN A 364 19.31 -0.29 -25.26
N LEU A 365 19.92 -0.84 -26.30
CA LEU A 365 21.14 -1.62 -26.18
C LEU A 365 22.26 -0.73 -25.61
N SER A 366 23.04 -1.27 -24.68
CA SER A 366 24.17 -0.55 -24.13
C SER A 366 25.22 -0.34 -25.23
N LEU A 367 25.51 0.92 -25.55
CA LEU A 367 26.48 1.34 -26.57
C LEU A 367 27.91 0.84 -26.26
N PHE A 368 28.21 0.59 -24.98
CA PHE A 368 29.50 0.13 -24.49
C PHE A 368 29.36 -1.13 -23.63
N ALA A 369 28.41 -2.02 -23.97
CA ALA A 369 28.25 -3.28 -23.25
C ALA A 369 29.62 -3.98 -23.17
N PRO A 370 30.23 -4.12 -21.98
CA PRO A 370 31.42 -4.93 -21.87
C PRO A 370 31.05 -6.34 -22.35
N ALA A 371 31.91 -6.98 -23.15
CA ALA A 371 31.76 -8.38 -23.52
C ALA A 371 31.32 -9.15 -22.26
N ALA A 372 30.15 -9.81 -22.35
CA ALA A 372 29.42 -10.34 -21.21
C ALA A 372 30.36 -10.98 -20.18
N PRO A 373 30.14 -10.81 -18.85
CA PRO A 373 31.03 -11.39 -17.86
C PRO A 373 31.22 -12.88 -18.14
N ALA A 374 32.50 -13.25 -18.26
CA ALA A 374 32.95 -14.58 -18.61
C ALA A 374 32.34 -15.63 -17.67
N THR A 375 31.71 -16.64 -18.28
CA THR A 375 31.28 -17.92 -17.70
C THR A 375 30.06 -17.94 -16.75
N GLY A 376 29.19 -18.94 -16.95
CA GLY A 376 28.09 -19.29 -16.04
C GLY A 376 26.74 -18.59 -16.31
N ARG A 377 25.85 -18.59 -15.31
CA ARG A 377 24.44 -18.11 -15.39
C ARG A 377 24.28 -16.59 -15.59
N LEU A 378 25.37 -15.83 -15.51
CA LEU A 378 25.37 -14.38 -15.71
C LEU A 378 25.71 -13.97 -17.15
N ALA A 379 26.10 -14.92 -18.00
CA ALA A 379 26.20 -14.69 -19.43
C ALA A 379 24.79 -14.44 -19.99
N ALA A 380 24.62 -13.36 -20.74
CA ALA A 380 23.40 -13.01 -21.44
C ALA A 380 23.62 -13.24 -22.94
N THR A 381 23.41 -14.47 -23.39
CA THR A 381 23.30 -14.79 -24.82
C THR A 381 21.83 -14.96 -25.20
N PRO A 382 21.43 -14.70 -26.46
CA PRO A 382 20.04 -14.86 -26.90
C PRO A 382 19.44 -16.23 -26.59
N GLU A 383 20.24 -17.29 -26.76
CA GLU A 383 19.84 -18.67 -26.44
C GLU A 383 19.64 -18.88 -24.93
N SER A 384 20.56 -18.35 -24.11
CA SER A 384 20.44 -18.42 -22.65
C SER A 384 19.22 -17.66 -22.14
N ASP A 385 18.89 -16.51 -22.75
CA ASP A 385 17.74 -15.70 -22.38
C ASP A 385 16.43 -16.38 -22.80
N ALA A 386 16.39 -17.04 -23.96
CA ALA A 386 15.23 -17.83 -24.38
C ALA A 386 14.96 -18.99 -23.40
N ARG A 387 15.99 -19.74 -23.01
CA ARG A 387 15.89 -20.80 -22.00
C ARG A 387 15.46 -20.27 -20.64
N ALA A 388 16.02 -19.13 -20.21
CA ALA A 388 15.65 -18.50 -18.95
C ALA A 388 14.17 -18.06 -18.94
N ARG A 389 13.67 -17.48 -20.04
CA ARG A 389 12.25 -17.13 -20.19
C ARG A 389 11.34 -18.36 -20.08
N GLN A 390 11.68 -19.44 -20.79
CA GLN A 390 10.91 -20.68 -20.73
C GLN A 390 10.90 -21.30 -19.32
N LEU A 391 12.05 -21.28 -18.62
CA LEU A 391 12.16 -21.75 -17.25
C LEU A 391 11.28 -20.91 -16.30
N MET A 392 11.35 -19.59 -16.38
CA MET A 392 10.54 -18.70 -15.54
C MET A 392 9.05 -18.89 -15.80
N HIS A 393 8.64 -19.00 -17.06
CA HIS A 393 7.25 -19.28 -17.43
C HIS A 393 6.76 -20.61 -16.84
N SER A 394 7.58 -21.65 -16.91
CA SER A 394 7.24 -22.97 -16.34
C SER A 394 7.12 -22.90 -14.81
N LEU A 395 8.03 -22.20 -14.15
CA LEU A 395 8.00 -21.99 -12.69
C LEU A 395 6.74 -21.23 -12.26
N ASP A 396 6.40 -20.16 -12.96
CA ASP A 396 5.21 -19.36 -12.64
C ASP A 396 3.92 -20.15 -12.92
N SER A 397 3.88 -20.94 -14.00
CA SER A 397 2.75 -21.81 -14.33
C SER A 397 2.51 -22.88 -13.26
N LEU A 398 3.57 -23.58 -12.82
CA LEU A 398 3.48 -24.56 -11.74
C LEU A 398 2.98 -23.94 -10.43
N ASN A 399 3.48 -22.74 -10.07
CA ASN A 399 3.02 -22.03 -8.88
C ASN A 399 1.58 -21.50 -9.00
N ARG A 400 1.11 -21.23 -10.22
CA ARG A 400 -0.29 -20.84 -10.46
C ARG A 400 -1.23 -22.04 -10.32
N GLN A 401 -0.82 -23.21 -10.82
CA GLN A 401 -1.62 -24.43 -10.80
C GLN A 401 -1.63 -25.11 -9.43
N PHE A 402 -0.47 -25.28 -8.81
CA PHE A 402 -0.28 -26.07 -7.59
C PHE A 402 -0.16 -25.22 -6.32
N GLY A 403 -0.47 -23.94 -6.42
CA GLY A 403 -0.35 -23.00 -5.31
C GLY A 403 1.01 -22.34 -5.22
N ARG A 404 0.98 -21.14 -4.64
CA ARG A 404 2.12 -20.24 -4.63
C ARG A 404 3.25 -20.77 -3.75
N GLY A 405 4.46 -20.80 -4.32
CA GLY A 405 5.67 -21.24 -3.61
C GLY A 405 5.85 -22.75 -3.62
N THR A 406 5.04 -23.51 -4.37
CA THR A 406 5.24 -24.95 -4.57
C THR A 406 6.61 -25.23 -5.22
N VAL A 407 6.99 -24.45 -6.22
CA VAL A 407 8.34 -24.48 -6.81
C VAL A 407 9.03 -23.16 -6.54
N ARG A 408 10.22 -23.20 -5.92
CA ARG A 408 10.96 -21.99 -5.55
C ARG A 408 12.47 -22.20 -5.63
N PRO A 409 13.27 -21.13 -5.84
CA PRO A 409 14.73 -21.22 -5.76
C PRO A 409 15.16 -21.72 -4.37
N ALA A 410 16.14 -22.62 -4.31
CA ALA A 410 16.62 -23.22 -3.07
C ALA A 410 17.01 -22.17 -2.00
N ALA A 411 17.60 -21.05 -2.42
CA ALA A 411 17.96 -19.94 -1.54
C ALA A 411 16.77 -19.33 -0.76
N SER A 412 15.55 -19.45 -1.30
CA SER A 412 14.31 -18.95 -0.69
C SER A 412 13.55 -20.00 0.12
N VAL A 413 14.06 -21.23 0.19
CA VAL A 413 13.51 -22.29 1.04
C VAL A 413 14.04 -22.05 2.45
N ALA A 414 13.13 -21.88 3.40
CA ALA A 414 13.52 -21.75 4.77
C ALA A 414 14.04 -23.10 5.31
N PRO A 415 15.11 -23.10 6.12
CA PRO A 415 15.58 -24.33 6.74
C PRO A 415 14.48 -24.95 7.61
N PRO A 416 14.38 -26.28 7.72
CA PRO A 416 13.42 -26.92 8.60
C PRO A 416 13.65 -26.43 10.04
N ALA A 417 12.58 -25.99 10.70
CA ALA A 417 12.68 -25.54 12.10
C ALA A 417 12.98 -26.72 13.02
N ALA A 418 13.90 -26.53 13.97
CA ALA A 418 13.98 -27.37 15.13
C ALA A 418 12.68 -27.25 15.97
N PRO A 419 12.29 -28.28 16.74
CA PRO A 419 11.14 -28.19 17.63
C PRO A 419 11.22 -26.94 18.52
N GLY A 420 10.22 -26.06 18.44
CA GLY A 420 10.15 -24.81 19.20
C GLY A 420 10.82 -23.58 18.57
N GLN A 421 11.42 -23.69 17.37
CA GLN A 421 11.94 -22.53 16.61
C GLN A 421 11.00 -22.15 15.45
N PRO A 422 10.91 -20.86 15.08
CA PRO A 422 10.16 -20.45 13.90
C PRO A 422 10.85 -20.99 12.64
N ALA A 423 10.06 -21.60 11.74
CA ALA A 423 10.55 -22.23 10.50
C ALA A 423 11.35 -21.29 9.58
N ALA A 424 11.18 -19.97 9.72
CA ALA A 424 12.01 -18.98 9.05
C ALA A 424 12.09 -17.72 9.91
N PRO A 425 13.26 -17.34 10.44
CA PRO A 425 13.38 -16.22 11.38
C PRO A 425 13.07 -14.85 10.76
N TRP A 426 13.09 -14.75 9.42
CA TRP A 426 12.71 -13.55 8.68
C TRP A 426 11.22 -13.41 8.40
N LEU A 427 10.40 -14.45 8.61
CA LEU A 427 8.95 -14.33 8.45
C LEU A 427 8.38 -13.45 9.57
N GLY A 428 7.36 -12.67 9.20
CA GLY A 428 6.65 -11.81 10.14
C GLY A 428 5.72 -12.61 11.05
N ARG A 429 5.38 -12.01 12.20
CA ARG A 429 4.39 -12.53 13.15
C ARG A 429 2.98 -12.19 12.69
N ALA A 430 2.08 -13.15 12.88
CA ALA A 430 0.64 -13.02 12.62
C ALA A 430 -0.12 -13.92 13.62
N GLU A 431 0.12 -13.70 14.90
CA GLU A 431 -0.33 -14.56 16.01
C GLU A 431 -1.86 -14.51 16.22
N HIS A 432 -2.50 -13.46 15.71
CA HIS A 432 -3.93 -13.19 15.87
C HIS A 432 -4.67 -13.19 14.52
N ARG A 433 -4.17 -13.93 13.53
CA ARG A 433 -4.80 -13.95 12.19
C ARG A 433 -6.12 -14.71 12.23
N SER A 434 -7.18 -14.08 11.70
CA SER A 434 -8.46 -14.75 11.46
C SER A 434 -8.34 -15.85 10.38
N PRO A 435 -9.28 -16.82 10.36
CA PRO A 435 -9.38 -17.78 9.25
C PRO A 435 -9.42 -17.09 7.88
N ALA A 436 -8.93 -17.77 6.85
CA ALA A 436 -8.92 -17.25 5.49
C ALA A 436 -10.28 -17.44 4.79
N TYR A 437 -11.34 -16.83 5.37
CA TYR A 437 -12.76 -17.06 5.03
C TYR A 437 -13.10 -17.04 3.55
N THR A 438 -12.39 -16.25 2.74
CA THR A 438 -12.68 -16.07 1.30
C THR A 438 -11.69 -16.78 0.37
N THR A 439 -10.64 -17.39 0.91
CA THR A 439 -9.52 -17.90 0.10
C THR A 439 -9.07 -19.32 0.45
N ARG A 440 -9.60 -19.93 1.52
CA ARG A 440 -9.38 -21.34 1.87
C ARG A 440 -10.71 -22.02 2.19
N LEU A 441 -10.99 -23.13 1.52
CA LEU A 441 -12.23 -23.90 1.69
C LEU A 441 -12.42 -24.41 3.13
N GLU A 442 -11.34 -24.88 3.76
CA GLU A 442 -11.33 -25.36 5.15
C GLU A 442 -11.65 -24.27 6.18
N ASP A 443 -11.40 -23.01 5.81
CA ASP A 443 -11.58 -21.84 6.68
C ASP A 443 -12.94 -21.14 6.43
N LEU A 444 -13.83 -21.74 5.62
CA LEU A 444 -15.15 -21.19 5.34
C LEU A 444 -15.96 -21.03 6.64
N LEU A 445 -16.70 -19.93 6.72
CA LEU A 445 -17.58 -19.69 7.86
C LEU A 445 -18.74 -20.69 7.80
N MET A 446 -18.80 -21.59 8.78
CA MET A 446 -19.92 -22.50 8.97
C MET A 446 -21.03 -21.78 9.72
N VAL A 447 -22.18 -21.60 9.08
CA VAL A 447 -23.39 -21.05 9.71
C VAL A 447 -24.25 -22.24 10.13
N SER A 448 -24.25 -22.53 11.43
CA SER A 448 -25.06 -23.59 12.05
C SER A 448 -26.37 -23.05 12.60
#